data_AF-A0A820S402-F1
#
_entry.id   AF-A0A820S402-F1
#
_cell.length_a   1.000
_cell.length_b   1.000
_cell.length_c   1.000
_cell.angle_alpha   90.00
_cell.angle_beta   90.00
_cell.angle_gamma   90.00
#
_symmetry.space_group_name_H-M   'P 1'
#
loop_
_entity.id
_entity.type
_entity.pdbx_description
1 polymer ?
#
loop_
_entity_poly.entity_id
_entity_poly.type
_entity_poly.pdbx_seq_one_letter_code
_entity_poly.pdbx_strand_id
1 'polypeptide(L)'
;GGIYTYRCPKDKTNTVWQELCLAAIGEQFSVIEGDDVVGVSVQSRDGPQDLVQIWNSTPTEEAQKAIDEKVRGILPAIVFQVKFYKA
;
A
#
# COMPACT_ATOMS: atom_id res chain seq x y z
N GLY A 1 -8.23 10.36 -7.55
CA GLY A 1 -7.81 9.16 -6.83
C GLY A 1 -6.31 9.06 -6.91
N GLY A 2 -5.67 8.79 -5.77
CA GLY A 2 -4.22 8.62 -5.70
C GLY A 2 -3.82 7.15 -5.83
N ILE A 3 -2.53 6.93 -6.07
CA ILE A 3 -1.92 5.61 -6.03
C ILE A 3 -0.59 5.67 -5.28
N TYR A 4 -0.50 4.91 -4.21
CA TYR A 4 0.73 4.68 -3.47
C TYR A 4 1.35 3.37 -3.94
N THR A 5 2.58 3.42 -4.44
CA THR A 5 3.28 2.23 -4.93
C THR A 5 4.54 1.95 -4.14
N TYR A 6 4.69 0.69 -3.74
CA TYR A 6 5.84 0.14 -3.05
C TYR A 6 6.54 -0.86 -3.96
N ARG A 7 7.88 -0.78 -4.04
CA ARG A 7 8.68 -1.89 -4.59
C ARG A 7 8.88 -2.93 -3.51
N CYS A 8 8.41 -4.14 -3.75
CA CYS A 8 8.45 -5.25 -2.81
C CYS A 8 9.43 -6.33 -3.30
N PRO A 9 10.40 -6.76 -2.48
CA PRO A 9 11.19 -7.96 -2.79
C PRO A 9 10.28 -9.18 -3.01
N LYS A 10 10.60 -10.00 -4.01
CA LYS A 10 9.75 -11.15 -4.40
C LYS A 10 9.51 -12.15 -3.27
N ASP A 11 10.49 -12.35 -2.40
CA ASP A 11 10.37 -13.24 -1.24
C ASP A 11 9.40 -12.72 -0.18
N LYS A 12 9.02 -11.43 -0.25
CA LYS A 12 8.07 -10.77 0.67
C LYS A 12 6.71 -10.54 0.03
N THR A 13 6.57 -10.62 -1.30
CA THR A 13 5.32 -10.30 -2.02
C THR A 13 4.12 -11.04 -1.45
N ASN A 14 4.23 -12.35 -1.21
CA ASN A 14 3.10 -13.14 -0.70
C ASN A 14 2.63 -12.67 0.69
N THR A 15 3.57 -12.44 1.61
CA THR A 15 3.25 -11.96 2.96
C THR A 15 2.65 -10.56 2.90
N VAL A 16 3.27 -9.65 2.15
CA VAL A 16 2.75 -8.28 1.99
C VAL A 16 1.35 -8.30 1.39
N TRP A 17 1.12 -9.10 0.35
CA TRP A 17 -0.19 -9.19 -0.29
C TRP A 17 -1.26 -9.73 0.65
N GLN A 18 -0.96 -10.81 1.36
CA GLN A 18 -1.88 -11.41 2.33
C GLN A 18 -2.28 -10.41 3.42
N GLU A 19 -1.32 -9.73 4.05
CA GLU A 19 -1.61 -8.77 5.13
C GLU A 19 -2.40 -7.56 4.62
N LEU A 20 -2.09 -7.04 3.42
CA LEU A 20 -2.87 -5.96 2.82
C LEU A 20 -4.30 -6.39 2.49
N CYS A 21 -4.50 -7.62 1.99
CA CYS A 21 -5.84 -8.15 1.76
C CYS A 21 -6.62 -8.30 3.07
N LEU A 22 -5.99 -8.84 4.12
CA LEU A 22 -6.60 -8.99 5.44
C LEU A 22 -6.99 -7.64 6.06
N ALA A 23 -6.11 -6.64 5.94
CA ALA A 23 -6.40 -5.28 6.40
C ALA A 23 -7.51 -4.62 5.57
N ALA A 24 -7.60 -4.90 4.27
CA ALA A 24 -8.65 -4.38 3.40
C ALA A 24 -10.02 -4.94 3.77
N ILE A 25 -10.16 -6.26 3.87
CA ILE A 25 -11.45 -6.87 4.26
C ILE A 25 -11.83 -6.59 5.72
N GLY A 26 -10.85 -6.27 6.57
CA GLY A 26 -11.05 -5.88 7.96
C GLY A 26 -11.38 -4.39 8.13
N GLU A 27 -11.55 -3.64 7.04
CA GLU A 27 -11.82 -2.19 7.03
C GLU A 27 -10.79 -1.39 7.84
N GLN A 28 -9.54 -1.86 7.85
CA GLN A 28 -8.50 -1.25 8.66
C GLN A 28 -7.90 -0.01 7.98
N PHE A 29 -8.13 0.21 6.69
CA PHE A 29 -7.43 1.25 5.92
C PHE A 29 -8.02 2.66 5.99
N SER A 30 -9.02 2.95 6.85
CA SER A 30 -9.51 4.32 7.04
C SER A 30 -8.33 5.30 7.21
N VAL A 31 -8.18 6.22 6.25
CA VAL A 31 -6.97 7.05 6.07
C VAL A 31 -7.15 8.41 6.73
N ILE A 32 -8.17 9.15 6.31
CA ILE A 32 -8.58 10.47 6.81
C ILE A 32 -10.07 10.68 6.51
N GLU A 33 -10.72 11.61 7.20
CA GLU A 33 -12.14 11.91 6.98
C GLU A 33 -12.41 12.33 5.53
N GLY A 34 -13.08 11.47 4.76
CA GLY A 34 -13.37 11.69 3.33
C GLY A 34 -12.32 11.14 2.34
N ASP A 35 -11.25 10.49 2.80
CA ASP A 35 -10.37 9.66 1.95
C ASP A 35 -10.41 8.20 2.40
N ASP A 36 -10.76 7.35 1.43
CA ASP A 36 -10.86 5.91 1.64
C ASP A 36 -9.91 5.20 0.68
N VAL A 37 -9.27 4.15 1.18
CA VAL A 37 -8.61 3.18 0.32
C VAL A 37 -9.69 2.44 -0.46
N VAL A 38 -9.68 2.61 -1.78
CA VAL A 38 -10.65 2.01 -2.71
C VAL A 38 -10.18 0.68 -3.28
N GLY A 39 -8.89 0.35 -3.10
CA GLY A 39 -8.38 -0.93 -3.55
C GLY A 39 -6.90 -1.14 -3.31
N VAL A 40 -6.50 -2.41 -3.42
CA VAL A 40 -5.10 -2.84 -3.38
C VAL A 40 -4.83 -3.74 -4.57
N SER A 41 -3.62 -3.67 -5.13
CA SER A 41 -3.22 -4.49 -6.27
C SER A 41 -1.74 -4.85 -6.24
N VAL A 42 -1.38 -5.98 -6.87
CA VAL A 42 0.01 -6.40 -7.05
C VAL A 42 0.30 -6.59 -8.53
N GLN A 43 1.43 -6.04 -8.98
CA GLN A 43 1.98 -6.30 -10.31
C GLN A 43 3.24 -7.14 -10.16
N SER A 44 3.15 -8.42 -10.53
CA SER A 44 4.32 -9.29 -10.65
C SER A 44 5.16 -8.87 -11.85
N ARG A 45 6.49 -8.84 -11.68
CA ARG A 45 7.44 -8.46 -12.74
C ARG A 45 8.58 -9.47 -12.85
N ASP A 46 9.28 -9.49 -13.98
CA ASP A 46 10.41 -10.40 -14.18
C ASP A 46 11.67 -9.99 -13.39
N GLY A 47 11.77 -8.72 -12.98
CA GLY A 47 12.87 -8.19 -12.18
C GLY A 47 12.89 -8.69 -10.73
N PRO A 48 13.85 -8.25 -9.90
CA PRO A 48 13.98 -8.73 -8.51
C PRO A 48 12.87 -8.26 -7.56
N GLN A 49 11.98 -7.36 -8.02
CA GLN A 49 10.96 -6.71 -7.21
C GLN A 49 9.62 -6.69 -7.95
N ASP A 50 8.54 -6.93 -7.20
CA ASP A 50 7.18 -6.69 -7.64
C ASP A 50 6.72 -5.30 -7.22
N LEU A 51 5.61 -4.81 -7.80
CA LEU A 51 4.97 -3.59 -7.33
C LEU A 51 3.71 -3.92 -6.54
N VAL A 52 3.62 -3.36 -5.35
CA VAL A 52 2.42 -3.39 -4.52
C VAL A 52 1.82 -1.99 -4.54
N GLN A 53 0.53 -1.89 -4.79
CA GLN A 53 -0.14 -0.61 -5.01
C GLN A 53 -1.39 -0.50 -4.15
N ILE A 54 -1.60 0.68 -3.57
CA ILE A 54 -2.76 1.03 -2.77
C ILE A 54 -3.39 2.25 -3.42
N TRP A 55 -4.69 2.16 -3.68
CA TRP A 55 -5.48 3.17 -4.38
C TRP A 55 -6.39 3.87 -3.40
N ASN A 56 -6.46 5.19 -3.45
CA ASN A 56 -7.31 5.98 -2.57
C ASN A 56 -8.14 7.01 -3.35
N SER A 57 -9.26 7.44 -2.79
CA SER A 57 -10.22 8.30 -3.49
C SER A 57 -9.68 9.73 -3.69
N THR A 58 -8.99 10.26 -2.68
CA THR A 58 -8.61 11.67 -2.57
C THR A 58 -7.09 11.85 -2.58
N PRO A 59 -6.49 12.38 -3.66
CA PRO A 59 -5.05 12.40 -3.83
C PRO A 59 -4.33 13.53 -3.06
N THR A 60 -4.43 13.57 -1.73
CA THR A 60 -3.78 14.61 -0.89
C THR A 60 -2.46 14.12 -0.28
N GLU A 61 -1.65 15.05 0.24
CA GLU A 61 -0.40 14.72 0.94
C GLU A 61 -0.70 14.06 2.31
N GLU A 62 -1.80 14.48 2.96
CA GLU A 62 -2.30 13.91 4.19
C GLU A 62 -2.71 12.44 3.98
N ALA A 63 -3.43 12.16 2.90
CA ALA A 63 -3.79 10.80 2.49
C ALA A 63 -2.55 9.93 2.28
N GLN A 64 -1.58 10.47 1.54
CA GLN A 64 -0.31 9.79 1.29
C GLN A 64 0.41 9.42 2.60
N LYS A 65 0.51 10.34 3.56
CA LYS A 65 1.17 10.11 4.85
C LYS A 65 0.45 9.06 5.67
N ALA A 66 -0.88 9.17 5.80
CA ALA A 66 -1.68 8.24 6.56
C ALA A 66 -1.66 6.82 5.95
N ILE A 67 -1.63 6.68 4.62
CA ILE A 67 -1.41 5.38 3.96
C ILE A 67 -0.02 4.80 4.31
N ASP A 68 1.06 5.60 4.28
CA ASP A 68 2.41 5.09 4.63
C ASP A 68 2.50 4.65 6.09
N GLU A 69 1.92 5.43 7.00
CA GLU A 69 1.86 5.11 8.42
C GLU A 69 1.06 3.83 8.65
N LYS A 70 -0.07 3.68 7.97
CA LYS A 70 -0.91 2.50 8.12
C LYS A 70 -0.24 1.23 7.61
N VAL A 71 0.37 1.29 6.43
CA VAL A 71 1.12 0.17 5.86
C VAL A 71 2.28 -0.23 6.78
N ARG A 72 2.99 0.74 7.36
CA ARG A 72 4.04 0.47 8.35
C ARG A 72 3.51 -0.20 9.61
N GLY A 73 2.32 0.17 10.06
CA GLY A 73 1.65 -0.47 11.19
C GLY A 73 1.24 -1.91 10.93
N ILE A 74 0.76 -2.21 9.71
CA ILE A 74 0.37 -3.57 9.29
C ILE A 74 1.61 -4.45 9.06
N LEU A 75 2.67 -3.88 8.47
CA LEU A 75 3.87 -4.60 8.05
C LEU A 75 5.15 -4.05 8.71
N PRO A 76 5.27 -4.06 10.05
CA PRO A 76 6.39 -3.43 10.76
C PRO A 76 7.74 -4.08 10.47
N ALA A 77 7.75 -5.37 10.10
CA ALA A 77 8.95 -6.12 9.78
C ALA A 77 9.44 -5.95 8.33
N ILE A 78 8.66 -5.28 7.46
CA ILE A 78 8.98 -5.11 6.05
C ILE A 78 9.44 -3.67 5.79
N VAL A 79 10.67 -3.53 5.31
CA VAL A 79 11.23 -2.22 4.92
C VAL A 79 11.13 -2.08 3.40
N PHE A 80 10.17 -1.28 2.94
CA PHE A 80 10.07 -0.91 1.53
C PHE A 80 11.09 0.18 1.20
N GLN A 81 12.09 -0.17 0.38
CA GLN A 81 13.20 0.73 0.02
C GLN A 81 12.79 1.84 -0.94
N VAL A 82 11.81 1.58 -1.81
CA VAL A 82 11.35 2.54 -2.81
C VAL A 82 9.84 2.66 -2.72
N LYS A 83 9.40 3.90 -2.51
CA LYS A 83 8.01 4.30 -2.35
C LYS A 83 7.76 5.50 -3.26
N PHE A 84 6.65 5.49 -3.99
CA PHE A 84 6.24 6.66 -4.75
C PHE A 84 4.73 6.81 -4.70
N TYR A 85 4.27 8.05 -4.58
CA TYR A 85 2.87 8.40 -4.64
C TYR A 85 2.61 9.21 -5.89
N LYS A 86 1.50 8.92 -6.56
CA LYS A 86 1.02 9.69 -7.70
C LYS A 86 -0.41 10.10 -7.41
N ALA A 87 -0.64 11.42 -7.42
CA ALA A 87 -1.95 12.05 -7.32
C ALA A 87 -2.76 11.91 -8.62
#